data_AF-A0A359IP23-F1
#
_entry.id   AF-A0A359IP23-F1
#
_cell.length_a   1.000
_cell.length_b   1.000
_cell.length_c   1.000
_cell.angle_alpha   90.00
_cell.angle_beta   90.00
_cell.angle_gamma   90.00
#
_symmetry.space_group_name_H-M   'P 1'
#
loop_
_entity.id
_entity.type
_entity.pdbx_description
1 polymer ?
#
loop_
_entity_poly.entity_id
_entity_poly.type
_entity_poly.pdbx_seq_one_letter_code
_entity_poly.pdbx_strand_id
1 'polypeptide(L)'
;MIGVQKYIIDNKIKISKLAKEISIDPSCIYDWFRNNRVTPKYVKILSEKFNLQEEYINIKVNDICTYKPKTYLYNDFKIVGDTTIIYLNKRDGSVLETLIDTEDLERIQNMKLKWVSWFCKETQSYYARATQYIGNGEHGKTIYLHKVIMNCEGKILVDHLDHKTLDNRKRNLHITNHQENLINRKGKNKNNKSGYRNVSWNNNDSCWMVQLQVDGKNTRLKNFPEDQLNEAGAYATEMRKKLYDPIYNPKDYMNKDLVVN
;
A
#
# COMPACT_ATOMS: atom_id res chain seq x y z
N MET A 1 -12.97 -6.02 -26.37
CA MET A 1 -12.22 -5.94 -27.64
C MET A 1 -13.24 -5.87 -28.77
N ILE A 2 -13.04 -5.02 -29.78
CA ILE A 2 -13.88 -4.97 -30.98
C ILE A 2 -13.48 -6.06 -31.98
N GLY A 3 -14.40 -6.48 -32.85
CA GLY A 3 -14.15 -7.58 -33.79
C GLY A 3 -12.93 -7.39 -34.68
N VAL A 4 -12.65 -6.15 -35.13
CA VAL A 4 -11.42 -5.91 -35.92
C VAL A 4 -10.13 -6.11 -35.11
N GLN A 5 -10.15 -5.76 -33.82
CA GLN A 5 -8.98 -5.95 -32.95
C GLN A 5 -8.75 -7.45 -32.69
N LYS A 6 -9.82 -8.25 -32.57
CA LYS A 6 -9.73 -9.72 -32.54
C LYS A 6 -9.09 -10.26 -33.82
N TYR A 7 -9.60 -9.86 -34.98
CA TYR A 7 -9.09 -10.32 -36.27
C TYR A 7 -7.59 -10.01 -36.46
N ILE A 8 -7.16 -8.80 -36.10
CA ILE A 8 -5.75 -8.37 -36.17
C ILE A 8 -4.86 -9.25 -35.30
N ILE A 9 -5.30 -9.59 -34.09
CA ILE A 9 -4.55 -10.46 -33.17
C ILE A 9 -4.49 -11.89 -33.70
N ASP A 10 -5.63 -12.47 -34.08
CA ASP A 10 -5.73 -13.86 -34.53
C ASP A 10 -4.88 -14.10 -35.80
N ASN A 11 -4.75 -13.09 -36.66
CA ASN A 11 -3.94 -13.12 -37.88
C ASN A 11 -2.51 -12.55 -37.71
N LYS A 12 -2.09 -12.20 -36.49
CA LYS A 12 -0.76 -11.64 -36.16
C LYS A 12 -0.36 -10.43 -37.04
N ILE A 13 -1.33 -9.56 -37.35
CA ILE A 13 -1.10 -8.39 -38.21
C ILE A 13 -0.39 -7.31 -37.40
N LYS A 14 0.77 -6.85 -37.90
CA LYS A 14 1.49 -5.71 -37.28
C LYS A 14 0.72 -4.41 -37.50
N ILE A 15 0.40 -3.69 -36.42
CA ILE A 15 -0.33 -2.41 -36.46
C ILE A 15 0.38 -1.38 -37.35
N SER A 16 1.71 -1.29 -37.28
CA SER A 16 2.48 -0.37 -38.12
C SER A 16 2.36 -0.68 -39.61
N LYS A 17 2.26 -1.96 -39.99
CA LYS A 17 2.04 -2.38 -41.38
C LYS A 17 0.62 -2.04 -41.83
N LEU A 18 -0.38 -2.37 -41.02
CA LEU A 18 -1.78 -2.06 -41.33
C LEU A 18 -2.01 -0.54 -41.47
N ALA A 19 -1.49 0.25 -40.55
CA ALA A 19 -1.60 1.71 -40.57
C ALA A 19 -1.04 2.31 -41.87
N LYS A 20 0.12 1.81 -42.32
CA LYS A 20 0.73 2.20 -43.60
C LYS A 20 -0.15 1.81 -44.80
N GLU A 21 -0.75 0.63 -44.77
CA GLU A 21 -1.60 0.13 -45.87
C GLU A 21 -2.93 0.86 -46.02
N ILE A 22 -3.46 1.45 -44.93
CA ILE A 22 -4.70 2.25 -44.96
C ILE A 22 -4.42 3.76 -44.82
N SER A 23 -3.16 4.17 -44.97
CA SER A 23 -2.72 5.57 -44.96
C SER A 23 -3.13 6.37 -43.73
N ILE A 24 -2.96 5.80 -42.52
CA ILE A 24 -3.20 6.48 -41.25
C ILE A 24 -2.01 6.33 -40.29
N ASP A 25 -1.99 7.16 -39.25
CA ASP A 25 -1.05 6.99 -38.15
C ASP A 25 -1.44 5.77 -37.27
N PRO A 26 -0.47 4.94 -36.81
CA PRO A 26 -0.74 3.81 -35.91
C PRO A 26 -1.53 4.18 -34.65
N SER A 27 -1.37 5.41 -34.12
CA SER A 27 -2.10 5.90 -32.95
C SER A 27 -3.61 5.87 -33.16
N CYS A 28 -4.11 6.16 -34.37
CA CYS A 28 -5.53 6.09 -34.70
C CYS A 28 -6.11 4.69 -34.47
N ILE A 29 -5.34 3.64 -34.79
CA ILE A 29 -5.75 2.25 -34.58
C ILE A 29 -5.79 1.91 -33.09
N TYR A 30 -4.78 2.36 -32.33
CA TYR A 30 -4.76 2.19 -30.87
C TYR A 30 -5.92 2.94 -30.19
N ASP A 31 -6.31 4.11 -30.72
CA ASP A 31 -7.47 4.86 -30.23
C ASP A 31 -8.78 4.13 -30.50
N TRP A 32 -8.93 3.44 -31.64
CA TRP A 32 -10.10 2.57 -31.87
C TRP A 32 -10.18 1.44 -30.83
N PHE A 33 -9.04 0.85 -30.47
CA PHE A 33 -8.99 -0.20 -29.46
C PHE A 33 -9.32 0.33 -28.06
N ARG A 34 -8.76 1.49 -27.70
CA ARG A 34 -9.03 2.14 -26.40
C ARG A 34 -10.50 2.52 -26.25
N ASN A 35 -11.08 3.10 -27.30
CA ASN A 35 -12.48 3.53 -27.32
C ASN A 35 -13.45 2.40 -27.69
N ASN A 36 -12.91 1.21 -27.98
CA ASN A 36 -13.63 0.02 -28.40
C ASN A 36 -14.64 0.34 -29.53
N ARG A 37 -14.16 1.09 -30.54
CA ARG A 37 -14.92 1.54 -31.72
C ARG A 37 -14.00 2.03 -32.83
N VAL A 38 -14.14 1.47 -34.04
CA VAL A 38 -13.60 2.03 -35.29
C VAL A 38 -14.51 3.15 -35.78
N THR A 39 -13.90 4.27 -36.18
CA THR A 39 -14.61 5.39 -36.80
C THR A 39 -15.30 4.94 -38.10
N PRO A 40 -16.56 5.33 -38.38
CA PRO A 40 -17.32 4.88 -39.55
C PRO A 40 -16.56 4.97 -40.90
N LYS A 41 -15.78 6.03 -41.09
CA LYS A 41 -14.90 6.23 -42.26
C LYS A 41 -14.03 5.01 -42.59
N TYR A 42 -13.53 4.30 -41.58
CA TYR A 42 -12.57 3.20 -41.75
C TYR A 42 -13.23 1.81 -41.69
N VAL A 43 -14.51 1.73 -41.33
CA VAL A 43 -15.24 0.44 -41.28
C VAL A 43 -15.26 -0.20 -42.66
N LYS A 44 -15.71 0.52 -43.68
CA LYS A 44 -15.76 0.01 -45.05
C LYS A 44 -14.38 -0.40 -45.60
N ILE A 45 -13.36 0.42 -45.34
CA ILE A 45 -11.97 0.14 -45.76
C ILE A 45 -11.47 -1.18 -45.15
N LEU A 46 -11.74 -1.41 -43.87
CA LEU A 46 -11.31 -2.61 -43.17
C LEU A 46 -12.15 -3.84 -43.57
N SER A 47 -13.44 -3.64 -43.85
CA SER A 47 -14.36 -4.66 -44.38
C SER A 47 -13.85 -5.22 -45.71
N GLU A 48 -13.57 -4.33 -46.67
CA GLU A 48 -13.03 -4.70 -47.98
C GLU A 48 -11.64 -5.35 -47.87
N LYS A 49 -10.76 -4.76 -47.05
CA LYS A 49 -9.37 -5.23 -46.91
C LYS A 49 -9.28 -6.63 -46.28
N PHE A 50 -10.10 -6.91 -45.28
CA PHE A 50 -10.06 -8.16 -44.54
C PHE A 50 -11.16 -9.15 -44.96
N ASN A 51 -12.00 -8.77 -45.92
CA ASN A 51 -13.19 -9.53 -46.32
C ASN A 51 -14.07 -9.90 -45.12
N LEU A 52 -14.39 -8.90 -44.29
CA LEU A 52 -15.19 -9.03 -43.07
C LEU A 52 -16.53 -8.30 -43.24
N GLN A 53 -17.60 -8.82 -42.63
CA GLN A 53 -18.86 -8.07 -42.54
C GLN A 53 -18.66 -6.76 -41.76
N GLU A 54 -19.26 -5.66 -42.21
CA GLU A 54 -19.10 -4.34 -41.56
C GLU A 54 -19.57 -4.35 -40.11
N GLU A 55 -20.63 -5.12 -39.82
CA GLU A 55 -21.17 -5.30 -38.48
C GLU A 55 -20.14 -5.95 -37.55
N TYR A 56 -19.34 -6.89 -38.05
CA TYR A 56 -18.31 -7.59 -37.26
C TYR A 56 -17.22 -6.64 -36.75
N ILE A 57 -16.86 -5.61 -37.52
CA ILE A 57 -15.74 -4.70 -37.21
C ILE A 57 -15.90 -4.04 -35.84
N ASN A 58 -17.12 -3.60 -35.52
CA ASN A 58 -17.47 -2.88 -34.30
C ASN A 58 -18.26 -3.72 -33.28
N ILE A 59 -18.58 -4.98 -33.57
CA ILE A 59 -19.18 -5.88 -32.58
C ILE A 59 -18.23 -6.04 -31.39
N LYS A 60 -18.81 -5.94 -30.19
CA LYS A 60 -18.13 -6.38 -28.96
C LYS A 60 -18.06 -7.89 -28.99
N VAL A 61 -16.88 -8.43 -29.30
CA VAL A 61 -16.62 -9.87 -29.18
C VAL A 61 -16.36 -10.17 -27.71
N ASN A 62 -17.27 -10.92 -27.08
CA ASN A 62 -17.22 -11.33 -25.68
C ASN A 62 -16.23 -12.48 -25.45
N ASP A 63 -15.00 -12.32 -25.94
CA ASP A 63 -13.93 -13.31 -25.78
C ASP A 63 -13.12 -13.02 -24.51
N ILE A 64 -13.71 -13.37 -23.36
CA ILE A 64 -13.06 -13.50 -22.06
C ILE A 64 -11.99 -14.62 -22.08
N CYS A 65 -11.98 -15.48 -23.10
CA CYS A 65 -11.17 -16.70 -23.10
C CYS A 65 -9.70 -16.54 -23.55
N THR A 66 -9.29 -15.37 -24.07
CA THR A 66 -7.87 -15.10 -24.42
C THR A 66 -7.29 -13.83 -23.81
N TYR A 67 -8.09 -13.05 -23.08
CA TYR A 67 -7.53 -12.13 -22.09
C TYR A 67 -6.97 -12.95 -20.93
N LYS A 68 -5.73 -13.41 -21.08
CA LYS A 68 -4.87 -13.53 -19.92
C LYS A 68 -4.52 -12.09 -19.56
N PRO A 69 -5.05 -11.49 -18.46
CA PRO A 69 -4.30 -10.40 -17.85
C PRO A 69 -2.86 -10.88 -17.73
N LYS A 70 -1.86 -10.00 -17.82
CA LYS A 70 -0.51 -10.35 -17.37
C LYS A 70 -0.72 -11.07 -16.04
N THR A 71 -0.60 -12.40 -16.02
CA THR A 71 -0.64 -13.14 -14.79
C THR A 71 0.60 -12.61 -14.14
N TYR A 72 0.40 -11.68 -13.20
CA TYR A 72 1.47 -11.27 -12.32
C TYR A 72 1.81 -12.57 -11.63
N LEU A 73 2.80 -13.27 -12.18
CA LEU A 73 3.43 -14.37 -11.49
C LEU A 73 3.72 -13.78 -10.12
N TYR A 74 3.18 -14.46 -9.13
CA TYR A 74 3.39 -14.10 -7.74
C TYR A 74 4.89 -13.90 -7.51
N ASN A 75 5.24 -13.17 -6.47
CA ASN A 75 6.65 -13.05 -6.09
C ASN A 75 7.25 -14.45 -5.92
N ASP A 76 8.52 -14.60 -6.31
CA ASP A 76 9.25 -15.80 -5.93
C ASP A 76 9.28 -15.86 -4.40
N PHE A 77 9.27 -17.06 -3.84
CA PHE A 77 9.23 -17.25 -2.40
C PHE A 77 9.97 -18.51 -1.98
N LYS A 78 10.33 -18.58 -0.70
CA LYS A 78 10.95 -19.72 -0.06
C LYS A 78 10.23 -20.00 1.26
N ILE A 79 9.81 -21.25 1.46
CA ILE A 79 9.22 -21.69 2.73
C ILE A 79 10.35 -22.21 3.63
N VAL A 80 10.38 -21.72 4.87
CA VAL A 80 11.34 -22.10 5.91
C VAL A 80 10.56 -22.36 7.21
N GLY A 81 10.09 -23.60 7.38
CA GLY A 81 9.26 -23.97 8.52
C GLY A 81 7.90 -23.28 8.51
N ASP A 82 7.63 -22.50 9.55
CA ASP A 82 6.41 -21.69 9.73
C ASP A 82 6.48 -20.30 9.08
N THR A 83 7.63 -19.95 8.49
CA THR A 83 7.88 -18.65 7.91
C THR A 83 8.07 -18.77 6.39
N THR A 84 7.37 -17.94 5.63
CA THR A 84 7.60 -17.79 4.18
C THR A 84 8.33 -16.48 3.90
N ILE A 85 9.42 -16.56 3.15
CA ILE A 85 10.18 -15.43 2.63
C ILE A 85 9.67 -15.13 1.22
N ILE A 86 9.23 -13.90 0.98
CA ILE A 86 8.81 -13.42 -0.34
C ILE A 86 9.84 -12.44 -0.88
N TYR A 87 10.26 -12.63 -2.13
CA TYR A 87 11.28 -11.81 -2.79
C TYR A 87 10.65 -10.61 -3.54
N LEU A 88 11.04 -9.41 -3.16
CA LEU A 88 10.58 -8.12 -3.69
C LEU A 88 11.64 -7.55 -4.64
N ASN A 89 11.51 -7.87 -5.92
CA ASN A 89 12.44 -7.42 -6.96
C ASN A 89 12.29 -5.92 -7.24
N LYS A 90 13.40 -5.18 -7.16
CA LYS A 90 13.48 -3.76 -7.51
C LYS A 90 13.94 -3.57 -8.96
N ARG A 91 13.70 -2.38 -9.50
CA ARG A 91 14.07 -2.02 -10.89
C ARG A 91 15.57 -2.00 -11.13
N ASP A 92 16.35 -1.76 -10.09
CA ASP A 92 17.82 -1.74 -10.11
C ASP A 92 18.44 -3.14 -10.03
N GLY A 93 17.61 -4.21 -10.03
CA GLY A 93 18.06 -5.59 -9.90
C GLY A 93 18.30 -6.05 -8.46
N SER A 94 18.27 -5.15 -7.48
CA SER A 94 18.33 -5.55 -6.06
C SER A 94 17.03 -6.23 -5.62
N VAL A 95 17.15 -7.12 -4.64
CA VAL A 95 16.01 -7.88 -4.09
C VAL A 95 15.92 -7.59 -2.60
N LEU A 96 14.71 -7.26 -2.14
CA LEU A 96 14.41 -7.19 -0.71
C LEU A 96 13.57 -8.39 -0.31
N GLU A 97 13.68 -8.80 0.94
CA GLU A 97 12.92 -9.92 1.49
C GLU A 97 11.81 -9.40 2.41
N THR A 98 10.63 -10.01 2.33
CA THR A 98 9.57 -9.81 3.31
C THR A 98 9.10 -11.13 3.88
N LEU A 99 8.88 -11.16 5.20
CA LEU A 99 8.50 -12.36 5.94
C LEU A 99 6.99 -12.36 6.20
N ILE A 100 6.37 -13.52 6.08
CA ILE A 100 4.98 -13.79 6.47
C ILE A 100 4.90 -15.13 7.19
N ASP A 101 3.81 -15.39 7.92
CA ASP A 101 3.53 -16.74 8.40
C ASP A 101 3.12 -17.61 7.20
N THR A 102 3.61 -18.85 7.14
CA THR A 102 3.38 -19.73 6.00
C THR A 102 1.90 -20.04 5.78
N GLU A 103 1.09 -20.05 6.84
CA GLU A 103 -0.37 -20.20 6.75
C GLU A 103 -1.08 -19.12 5.91
N ASP A 104 -0.49 -17.91 5.79
CA ASP A 104 -1.08 -16.83 5.01
C ASP A 104 -0.73 -16.90 3.52
N LEU A 105 0.22 -17.75 3.13
CA LEU A 105 0.78 -17.79 1.77
C LEU A 105 -0.29 -18.05 0.71
N GLU A 106 -1.14 -19.07 0.91
CA GLU A 106 -2.16 -19.45 -0.06
C GLU A 106 -3.16 -18.32 -0.30
N ARG A 107 -3.64 -17.70 0.78
CA ARG A 107 -4.54 -16.54 0.73
C ARG A 107 -3.90 -15.39 -0.05
N ILE A 108 -2.63 -15.07 0.23
CA ILE A 108 -1.92 -13.97 -0.43
C ILE A 108 -1.67 -14.27 -1.92
N GLN A 109 -1.39 -15.52 -2.29
CA GLN A 109 -1.25 -15.95 -3.69
C GLN A 109 -2.57 -15.85 -4.45
N ASN A 110 -3.68 -16.23 -3.81
CA ASN A 110 -5.03 -16.19 -4.40
C ASN A 110 -5.49 -14.77 -4.75
N MET A 111 -4.89 -13.74 -4.15
CA MET A 111 -5.12 -12.34 -4.55
C MET A 111 -4.60 -12.02 -5.96
N LYS A 112 -3.67 -12.82 -6.50
CA LYS A 112 -3.06 -12.64 -7.83
C LYS A 112 -2.42 -11.25 -8.02
N LEU A 113 -1.81 -10.73 -6.96
CA LEU A 113 -1.13 -9.43 -6.95
C LEU A 113 0.39 -9.59 -6.93
N LYS A 114 1.10 -8.62 -7.52
CA LYS A 114 2.56 -8.49 -7.38
C LYS A 114 2.89 -7.55 -6.23
N TRP A 115 3.62 -8.05 -5.25
CA TRP A 115 4.13 -7.27 -4.13
C TRP A 115 5.44 -6.59 -4.52
N VAL A 116 5.57 -5.32 -4.13
CA VAL A 116 6.75 -4.49 -4.35
C VAL A 116 7.16 -3.79 -3.06
N SER A 117 8.45 -3.51 -2.92
CA SER A 117 8.96 -2.68 -1.85
C SER A 117 8.66 -1.20 -2.11
N TRP A 118 8.20 -0.48 -1.09
CA TRP A 118 7.98 0.96 -1.13
C TRP A 118 8.69 1.66 0.01
N PHE A 119 9.51 2.66 -0.29
CA PHE A 119 10.24 3.43 0.72
C PHE A 119 9.36 4.55 1.28
N CYS A 120 9.09 4.52 2.58
CA CYS A 120 8.45 5.59 3.32
C CYS A 120 9.53 6.54 3.86
N LYS A 121 9.47 7.82 3.44
CA LYS A 121 10.46 8.83 3.85
C LYS A 121 10.29 9.23 5.31
N GLU A 122 9.07 9.18 5.82
CA GLU A 122 8.72 9.60 7.18
C GLU A 122 9.32 8.66 8.21
N THR A 123 9.25 7.35 7.94
CA THR A 123 9.78 6.31 8.84
C THR A 123 11.15 5.79 8.41
N GLN A 124 11.68 6.23 7.25
CA GLN A 124 12.95 5.78 6.67
C GLN A 124 13.02 4.25 6.52
N SER A 125 11.91 3.64 6.08
CA SER A 125 11.77 2.18 6.03
C SER A 125 11.01 1.70 4.80
N TYR A 126 11.17 0.42 4.45
CA TYR A 126 10.50 -0.19 3.31
C TYR A 126 9.25 -0.95 3.75
N TYR A 127 8.15 -0.78 3.03
CA TYR A 127 6.93 -1.57 3.20
C TYR A 127 6.66 -2.43 1.98
N ALA A 128 6.16 -3.65 2.20
CA ALA A 128 5.60 -4.47 1.12
C ALA A 128 4.18 -3.97 0.78
N ARG A 129 3.97 -3.57 -0.47
CA ARG A 129 2.67 -3.10 -0.97
C ARG A 129 2.37 -3.63 -2.36
N ALA A 130 1.09 -3.60 -2.75
CA ALA A 130 0.63 -3.94 -4.09
C ALA A 130 -0.41 -2.92 -4.58
N THR A 131 -0.62 -2.88 -5.89
CA THR A 131 -1.71 -2.10 -6.51
C THR A 131 -2.82 -3.05 -6.94
N GLN A 132 -4.01 -2.91 -6.36
CA GLN A 132 -5.22 -3.63 -6.73
C GLN A 132 -6.02 -2.78 -7.73
N TYR A 133 -6.25 -3.30 -8.93
CA TYR A 133 -7.06 -2.61 -9.95
C TYR A 133 -8.55 -2.83 -9.66
N ILE A 134 -9.34 -1.74 -9.65
CA ILE A 134 -10.77 -1.77 -9.32
C ILE A 134 -11.67 -1.91 -10.57
N GLY A 135 -11.09 -1.81 -11.78
CA GLY A 135 -11.84 -1.82 -13.04
C GLY A 135 -12.40 -0.45 -13.42
N ASN A 136 -13.17 -0.36 -14.51
CA ASN A 136 -13.94 0.82 -14.93
C ASN A 136 -13.17 2.15 -15.15
N GLY A 137 -11.86 2.09 -15.39
CA GLY A 137 -11.05 3.30 -15.61
C GLY A 137 -10.69 4.06 -14.33
N GLU A 138 -11.02 3.49 -13.16
CA GLU A 138 -10.62 4.06 -11.88
C GLU A 138 -9.15 3.79 -11.55
N HIS A 139 -8.54 4.69 -10.77
CA HIS A 139 -7.19 4.52 -10.29
C HIS A 139 -7.09 3.30 -9.37
N GLY A 140 -6.05 2.48 -9.55
CA GLY A 140 -5.81 1.32 -8.70
C GLY A 140 -5.62 1.70 -7.22
N LYS A 141 -6.18 0.89 -6.32
CA LYS A 141 -6.04 1.03 -4.87
C LYS A 141 -4.69 0.48 -4.42
N THR A 142 -3.96 1.26 -3.65
CA THR A 142 -2.76 0.76 -2.98
C THR A 142 -3.16 -0.05 -1.74
N ILE A 143 -2.63 -1.26 -1.60
CA ILE A 143 -2.81 -2.11 -0.42
C ILE A 143 -1.46 -2.48 0.18
N TYR A 144 -1.40 -2.62 1.51
CA TYR A 144 -0.19 -2.97 2.24
C TYR A 144 -0.27 -4.40 2.77
N LEU A 145 0.85 -5.13 2.74
CA LEU A 145 0.88 -6.55 3.09
C LEU A 145 0.48 -6.79 4.54
N HIS A 146 1.00 -5.99 5.48
CA HIS A 146 0.61 -6.06 6.90
C HIS A 146 -0.90 -5.90 7.12
N LYS A 147 -1.58 -5.06 6.34
CA LYS A 147 -3.04 -4.87 6.47
C LYS A 147 -3.81 -6.06 5.95
N VAL A 148 -3.35 -6.63 4.83
CA VAL A 148 -3.95 -7.84 4.24
C VAL A 148 -3.84 -9.02 5.19
N ILE A 149 -2.67 -9.22 5.81
CA ILE A 149 -2.45 -10.32 6.76
C ILE A 149 -3.39 -10.21 7.95
N MET A 150 -3.53 -9.01 8.51
CA MET A 150 -4.42 -8.73 9.64
C MET A 150 -5.90 -8.57 9.24
N ASN A 151 -6.26 -8.76 7.97
CA ASN A 151 -7.62 -8.56 7.45
C ASN A 151 -8.22 -7.19 7.83
N CYS A 152 -7.39 -6.14 7.80
CA CYS A 152 -7.76 -4.79 8.24
C CYS A 152 -8.05 -3.89 7.04
N GLU A 153 -9.23 -3.26 7.02
CA GLU A 153 -9.63 -2.31 5.99
C GLU A 153 -9.73 -0.86 6.48
N GLY A 154 -9.84 0.07 5.53
CA GLY A 154 -10.11 1.47 5.81
C GLY A 154 -9.06 2.17 6.69
N LYS A 155 -9.53 2.85 7.74
CA LYS A 155 -8.72 3.71 8.62
C LYS A 155 -8.01 2.94 9.75
N ILE A 156 -8.24 1.64 9.87
CA ILE A 156 -7.55 0.81 10.87
C ILE A 156 -6.05 0.78 10.53
N LEU A 157 -5.21 1.05 11.53
CA LEU A 157 -3.76 1.02 11.39
C LEU A 157 -3.23 -0.31 11.92
N VAL A 158 -2.17 -0.79 11.30
CA VAL A 158 -1.44 -1.98 11.75
C VAL A 158 0.01 -1.54 11.83
N ASP A 159 0.62 -1.72 12.99
CA ASP A 159 2.00 -1.34 13.28
C ASP A 159 2.89 -2.57 13.50
N HIS A 160 4.20 -2.39 13.31
CA HIS A 160 5.22 -3.41 13.50
C HIS A 160 5.89 -3.27 14.86
N LEU A 161 5.73 -4.26 15.75
CA LEU A 161 6.21 -4.21 17.14
C LEU A 161 7.73 -4.00 17.22
N ASP A 162 8.50 -4.68 16.37
CA ASP A 162 9.96 -4.57 16.34
C ASP A 162 10.48 -3.50 15.35
N HIS A 163 9.57 -2.79 14.68
CA HIS A 163 9.82 -1.81 13.62
C HIS A 163 10.55 -2.34 12.37
N LYS A 164 10.68 -3.66 12.21
CA LYS A 164 11.09 -4.27 10.96
C LYS A 164 9.87 -4.38 10.04
N THR A 165 9.65 -3.32 9.27
CA THR A 165 8.46 -3.14 8.42
C THR A 165 8.30 -4.16 7.28
N LEU A 166 9.34 -4.96 7.01
CA LEU A 166 9.28 -6.10 6.07
C LEU A 166 9.06 -7.44 6.78
N ASP A 167 9.02 -7.50 8.11
CA ASP A 167 8.59 -8.68 8.86
C ASP A 167 7.09 -8.58 9.16
N ASN A 168 6.28 -9.11 8.25
CA ASN A 168 4.81 -9.04 8.31
C ASN A 168 4.19 -10.31 8.95
N ARG A 169 4.95 -11.08 9.71
CA ARG A 169 4.39 -12.17 10.52
C ARG A 169 3.46 -11.61 11.59
N LYS A 170 2.35 -12.27 11.88
CA LYS A 170 1.32 -11.86 12.87
C LYS A 170 1.92 -11.56 14.23
N ARG A 171 2.93 -12.33 14.65
CA ARG A 171 3.66 -12.09 15.91
C ARG A 171 4.35 -10.72 16.00
N ASN A 172 4.59 -10.07 14.86
CA ASN A 172 5.20 -8.74 14.78
C ASN A 172 4.17 -7.65 14.44
N LEU A 173 2.91 -7.99 14.19
CA LEU A 173 1.87 -7.05 13.79
C LEU A 173 0.94 -6.75 14.95
N HIS A 174 0.56 -5.48 15.08
CA HIS A 174 -0.39 -5.03 16.09
C HIS A 174 -1.42 -4.09 15.47
N ILE A 175 -2.70 -4.40 15.66
CA ILE A 175 -3.78 -3.50 15.25
C ILE A 175 -3.81 -2.34 16.24
N THR A 176 -3.74 -1.12 15.72
CA THR A 176 -3.74 0.09 16.52
C THR A 176 -4.70 1.12 15.92
N ASN A 177 -5.25 2.00 16.74
CA ASN A 177 -5.92 3.19 16.24
C ASN A 177 -4.94 4.38 16.09
N HIS A 178 -5.33 5.40 15.34
CA HIS A 178 -4.47 6.57 15.10
C HIS A 178 -4.04 7.28 16.39
N GLN A 179 -4.85 7.24 17.45
CA GLN A 179 -4.53 7.88 18.72
C GLN A 179 -3.41 7.11 19.44
N GLU A 180 -3.50 5.79 19.49
CA GLU A 180 -2.48 4.90 20.09
C GLU A 180 -1.15 4.94 19.32
N ASN A 181 -1.17 4.96 17.99
CA ASN A 181 0.06 5.08 17.22
C ASN A 181 0.79 6.42 17.47
N LEU A 182 0.04 7.52 17.61
CA LEU A 182 0.61 8.82 17.98
C LEU A 182 1.23 8.80 19.40
N ILE A 183 0.63 8.04 20.32
CA ILE A 183 1.16 7.82 21.66
C ILE A 183 2.49 7.04 21.61
N ASN A 184 2.62 6.03 20.74
CA ASN A 184 3.82 5.18 20.66
C ASN A 184 4.98 5.75 19.83
N ARG A 185 4.86 6.96 19.29
CA ARG A 185 5.90 7.59 18.47
C ARG A 185 7.25 7.73 19.21
N LYS A 186 8.32 7.12 18.71
CA LYS A 186 9.66 7.21 19.35
C LYS A 186 10.23 8.63 19.45
N GLY A 187 10.02 9.44 18.41
CA GLY A 187 10.68 10.73 18.26
C GLY A 187 10.02 11.91 18.99
N LYS A 188 10.86 12.89 19.38
CA LYS A 188 10.42 14.26 19.69
C LYS A 188 9.82 14.94 18.46
N ASN A 189 8.99 15.96 18.65
CA ASN A 189 8.55 16.80 17.53
C ASN A 189 9.76 17.49 16.90
N LYS A 190 9.75 17.74 15.58
CA LYS A 190 10.86 18.39 14.87
C LYS A 190 11.20 19.79 15.43
N ASN A 191 10.20 20.51 15.93
CA ASN A 191 10.33 21.84 16.55
C ASN A 191 10.69 21.81 18.04
N ASN A 192 10.88 20.62 18.64
CA ASN A 192 11.23 20.51 20.04
C ASN A 192 12.71 20.85 20.25
N LYS A 193 12.96 21.87 21.09
CA LYS A 193 14.31 22.36 21.41
C LYS A 193 14.96 21.69 22.63
N SER A 194 14.18 21.00 23.47
CA SER A 194 14.70 20.35 24.69
C SER A 194 15.53 19.09 24.38
N GLY A 195 15.33 18.48 23.21
CA GLY A 195 15.96 17.19 22.89
C GLY A 195 15.16 15.98 23.42
N TYR A 196 14.22 16.21 24.34
CA TYR A 196 13.40 15.18 24.96
C TYR A 196 11.94 15.28 24.50
N ARG A 197 11.36 14.15 24.09
CA ARG A 197 9.92 14.06 23.76
C ARG A 197 9.12 14.46 25.00
N ASN A 198 8.06 15.25 24.81
CA ASN A 198 7.15 15.70 25.88
C ASN A 198 7.75 16.68 26.91
N VAL A 199 8.96 17.19 26.66
CA VAL A 199 9.59 18.26 27.46
C VAL A 199 9.68 19.54 26.64
N SER A 200 9.23 20.66 27.18
CA SER A 200 9.29 21.97 26.52
C SER A 200 9.62 23.09 27.49
N TRP A 201 10.34 24.10 27.03
CA TRP A 201 10.63 25.29 27.81
C TRP A 201 9.40 26.19 27.94
N ASN A 202 9.10 26.63 29.16
CA ASN A 202 8.08 27.64 29.46
C ASN A 202 8.78 28.96 29.78
N ASN A 203 8.61 29.96 28.89
CA ASN A 203 9.26 31.26 29.05
C ASN A 203 8.69 32.07 30.23
N ASN A 204 7.42 31.88 30.59
CA ASN A 204 6.78 32.69 31.62
C ASN A 204 7.30 32.33 33.02
N ASP A 205 7.51 31.03 33.23
CA ASP A 205 7.91 30.48 34.52
C ASP A 205 9.41 30.09 34.55
N SER A 206 10.14 30.37 33.47
CA SER A 206 11.55 29.99 33.25
C SER A 206 11.86 28.56 33.69
N CYS A 207 11.07 27.60 33.21
CA CYS A 207 11.18 26.20 33.61
C CYS A 207 10.95 25.21 32.46
N TRP A 208 11.50 24.01 32.59
CA TRP A 208 11.19 22.87 31.75
C TRP A 208 9.88 22.23 32.21
N MET A 209 8.88 22.28 31.34
CA MET A 209 7.57 21.67 31.57
C MET A 209 7.50 20.29 30.92
N VAL A 210 7.08 19.28 31.69
CA VAL A 210 6.75 17.95 31.19
C VAL A 210 5.23 17.81 31.04
N GLN A 211 4.78 17.51 29.83
CA GLN A 211 3.36 17.38 29.50
C GLN A 211 3.08 16.16 28.62
N LEU A 212 2.07 15.38 28.99
CA LEU A 212 1.66 14.14 28.32
C LEU A 212 0.15 14.16 28.07
N GLN A 213 -0.31 13.41 27.07
CA GLN A 213 -1.72 13.27 26.80
C GLN A 213 -2.32 12.17 27.69
N VAL A 214 -3.19 12.53 28.62
CA VAL A 214 -3.90 11.58 29.48
C VAL A 214 -5.38 11.67 29.12
N ASP A 215 -5.96 10.54 28.70
CA ASP A 215 -7.36 10.43 28.27
C ASP A 215 -7.78 11.50 27.25
N GLY A 216 -6.93 11.71 26.25
CA GLY A 216 -7.15 12.65 25.17
C GLY A 216 -6.83 14.11 25.51
N LYS A 217 -6.58 14.45 26.77
CA LYS A 217 -6.28 15.82 27.22
C LYS A 217 -4.78 16.02 27.44
N ASN A 218 -4.23 17.15 27.00
CA ASN A 218 -2.84 17.50 27.27
C ASN A 218 -2.69 17.92 28.73
N THR A 219 -2.04 17.09 29.52
CA THR A 219 -1.91 17.22 30.97
C THR A 219 -0.48 17.59 31.34
N ARG A 220 -0.31 18.70 32.07
CA ARG A 220 0.97 19.09 32.66
C ARG A 220 1.24 18.21 33.88
N LEU A 221 2.35 17.50 33.88
CA LEU A 221 2.69 16.55 34.95
C LEU A 221 3.61 17.17 36.00
N LYS A 222 4.65 17.89 35.56
CA LYS A 222 5.67 18.46 36.44
C LYS A 222 6.47 19.56 35.72
N ASN A 223 6.95 20.53 36.50
CA ASN A 223 7.92 21.53 36.06
C ASN A 223 9.29 21.25 36.73
N PHE A 224 10.36 21.57 36.01
CA PHE A 224 11.74 21.47 36.46
C PHE A 224 12.44 22.81 36.22
N PRO A 225 13.30 23.29 37.13
CA PRO A 225 14.10 24.51 36.92
C PRO A 225 15.04 24.39 35.71
N GLU A 226 15.59 25.53 35.28
CA GLU A 226 16.40 25.67 34.05
C GLU A 226 17.55 24.66 33.93
N ASP A 227 18.23 24.40 35.03
CA ASP A 227 19.39 23.53 35.14
C ASP A 227 19.05 22.03 35.13
N GLN A 228 17.76 21.66 35.22
CA GLN A 228 17.29 20.28 35.36
C GLN A 228 16.67 19.68 34.09
N LEU A 229 17.16 20.08 32.90
CA LEU A 229 16.69 19.56 31.61
C LEU A 229 16.73 18.03 31.50
N ASN A 230 17.83 17.41 31.95
CA ASN A 230 18.01 15.96 31.86
C ASN A 230 17.05 15.21 32.79
N GLU A 231 16.79 15.74 33.98
CA GLU A 231 15.82 15.18 34.92
C GLU A 231 14.40 15.25 34.37
N ALA A 232 14.04 16.37 33.73
CA ALA A 232 12.77 16.49 33.01
C ALA A 232 12.64 15.44 31.90
N GLY A 233 13.73 15.15 31.17
CA GLY A 233 13.79 14.10 30.15
C GLY A 233 13.63 12.68 30.70
N ALA A 234 14.27 12.38 31.82
CA ALA A 234 14.15 11.11 32.52
C ALA A 234 12.71 10.91 33.03
N TYR A 235 12.15 11.92 33.70
CA TYR A 235 10.78 11.91 34.20
C TYR A 235 9.75 11.74 33.07
N ALA A 236 9.92 12.44 31.95
CA ALA A 236 9.06 12.26 30.77
C ALA A 236 9.13 10.84 30.19
N THR A 237 10.28 10.17 30.31
CA THR A 237 10.44 8.77 29.86
C THR A 237 9.76 7.80 30.81
N GLU A 238 9.92 8.00 32.11
CA GLU A 238 9.25 7.22 33.15
C GLU A 238 7.73 7.35 33.04
N MET A 239 7.21 8.57 32.96
CA MET A 239 5.76 8.79 32.87
C MET A 239 5.15 8.24 31.59
N ARG A 240 5.89 8.22 30.47
CA ARG A 240 5.45 7.53 29.25
C ARG A 240 5.31 6.03 29.47
N LYS A 241 6.29 5.38 30.11
CA LYS A 241 6.19 3.97 30.46
C LYS A 241 4.98 3.73 31.36
N LYS A 242 4.83 4.51 32.43
CA LYS A 242 3.74 4.34 33.39
C LYS A 242 2.35 4.55 32.79
N LEU A 243 2.19 5.53 31.89
CA LEU A 243 0.87 5.92 31.38
C LEU A 243 0.49 5.23 30.06
N TYR A 244 1.47 4.83 29.25
CA TYR A 244 1.22 4.33 27.89
C TYR A 244 1.66 2.89 27.67
N ASP A 245 2.54 2.33 28.51
CA ASP A 245 2.94 0.94 28.36
C ASP A 245 1.80 0.02 28.82
N PRO A 246 1.29 -0.86 27.94
CA PRO A 246 0.21 -1.80 28.26
C PRO A 246 0.48 -2.66 29.50
N ILE A 247 1.76 -2.94 29.79
CA ILE A 247 2.18 -3.74 30.95
C ILE A 247 1.91 -2.99 32.27
N TYR A 248 2.04 -1.67 32.27
CA TYR A 248 1.92 -0.83 33.47
C TYR A 248 0.58 -0.10 33.57
N ASN A 249 -0.11 0.10 32.44
CA ASN A 249 -1.45 0.66 32.37
C ASN A 249 -2.34 -0.22 31.47
N PRO A 250 -2.85 -1.34 31.99
CA PRO A 250 -3.83 -2.16 31.28
C PRO A 250 -5.16 -1.40 31.22
N LYS A 251 -5.27 -0.43 30.31
CA LYS A 251 -6.58 0.10 29.92
C LYS A 251 -7.33 -1.06 29.28
N ASP A 252 -8.44 -1.49 29.87
CA ASP A 252 -9.28 -2.62 29.46
C ASP A 252 -9.11 -2.99 27.97
N TYR A 253 -8.16 -3.89 27.68
CA TYR A 253 -7.88 -4.41 26.35
C TYR A 253 -8.94 -5.44 25.90
N MET A 254 -10.08 -5.44 26.58
CA MET A 254 -11.16 -6.41 26.52
C MET A 254 -12.50 -5.65 26.61
N ASN A 255 -12.82 -4.83 25.60
CA ASN A 255 -14.18 -4.62 25.11
C ASN A 255 -14.22 -3.41 24.17
N LYS A 256 -14.25 -3.71 22.89
CA LYS A 256 -15.37 -3.31 22.04
C LYS A 256 -15.28 -4.15 20.79
N ASP A 257 -16.33 -4.92 20.58
CA ASP A 257 -16.68 -5.54 19.33
C ASP A 257 -16.40 -4.60 18.16
N LEU A 258 -15.20 -4.70 17.58
CA LEU A 258 -14.98 -4.30 16.20
C LEU A 258 -15.55 -5.44 15.39
N VAL A 259 -16.88 -5.41 15.29
CA VAL A 259 -17.68 -6.27 14.44
C VAL A 259 -17.01 -6.30 13.07
N VAL A 260 -16.42 -7.45 12.78
CA VAL A 260 -16.05 -7.87 11.45
C VAL A 260 -17.37 -8.03 10.71
N ASN A 261 -17.71 -7.05 9.88
CA ASN A 261 -18.67 -7.21 8.80
C ASN A 261 -17.89 -7.25 7.48
#